data_AF-A0AAI9LL32-F1
#
_entry.id   AF-A0AAI9LL32-F1
#
_cell.length_a   1.000
_cell.length_b   1.000
_cell.length_c   1.000
_cell.angle_alpha   90.00
_cell.angle_beta   90.00
_cell.angle_gamma   90.00
#
_symmetry.space_group_name_H-M   'P 1'
#
loop_
_entity.id
_entity.type
_entity.pdbx_description
1 polymer ?
#
loop_
_entity_poly.entity_id
_entity_poly.type
_entity_poly.pdbx_seq_one_letter_code
_entity_poly.pdbx_strand_id
1 'polypeptide(L)' 'MESVHELALRLRTRRLELLSANIANWDTPNYKARDIDFGAELERAIASGKTFARITTTSPRHLEARSI' A
#
# COMPACT_ATOMS: atom_id res chain seq x y z
N MET A 1 -5.32 -6.47 -14.96
CA MET A 1 -4.22 -7.04 -14.15
C MET A 1 -3.68 -5.91 -13.29
N GLU A 2 -3.66 -6.10 -11.98
CA GLU A 2 -3.16 -5.13 -10.99
C GLU A 2 -1.63 -5.06 -11.08
N SER A 3 -1.04 -3.87 -10.93
CA SER A 3 0.42 -3.71 -10.88
C SER A 3 0.95 -3.80 -9.44
N VAL A 4 2.23 -4.17 -9.24
CA VAL A 4 2.86 -4.15 -7.90
C VAL A 4 2.77 -2.77 -7.25
N HIS A 5 2.94 -1.73 -8.05
CA HIS A 5 2.92 -0.35 -7.59
C HIS A 5 1.53 0.09 -7.14
N GLU A 6 0.48 -0.33 -7.86
CA GLU A 6 -0.92 -0.08 -7.49
C GLU A 6 -1.28 -0.78 -6.18
N LEU A 7 -0.88 -2.05 -6.02
CA LEU A 7 -1.05 -2.81 -4.79
C LEU A 7 -0.34 -2.13 -3.60
N ALA A 8 0.92 -1.73 -3.79
CA ALA A 8 1.70 -1.03 -2.77
C ALA A 8 1.05 0.32 -2.39
N LEU A 9 0.54 1.07 -3.37
CA LEU A 9 -0.19 2.31 -3.13
C LEU A 9 -1.46 2.05 -2.33
N ARG A 10 -2.21 0.98 -2.64
CA ARG A 10 -3.42 0.60 -1.92
C ARG A 10 -3.14 0.22 -0.47
N LEU A 11 -2.11 -0.59 -0.23
CA LEU A 11 -1.67 -0.95 1.13
C LEU A 11 -1.23 0.29 1.92
N ARG A 12 -0.52 1.21 1.28
CA ARG A 12 -0.12 2.48 1.90
C ARG A 12 -1.33 3.34 2.27
N THR A 13 -2.30 3.48 1.36
CA THR A 13 -3.54 4.22 1.64
C THR A 13 -4.28 3.61 2.82
N ARG A 14 -4.40 2.28 2.86
CA ARG A 14 -5.04 1.58 3.98
C ARG A 14 -4.34 1.85 5.32
N ARG A 15 -3.01 1.90 5.33
CA ARG A 15 -2.25 2.26 6.53
C ARG A 15 -2.51 3.70 6.96
N LEU A 16 -2.56 4.63 6.01
CA LEU A 16 -2.87 6.03 6.29
C LEU A 16 -4.28 6.21 6.85
N GLU A 17 -5.26 5.44 6.38
CA GLU A 17 -6.61 5.44 6.96
C GLU A 17 -6.60 5.02 8.43
N LEU A 18 -5.85 3.96 8.77
CA LEU A 18 -5.70 3.51 10.16
C LEU A 18 -4.99 4.56 11.02
N LEU A 19 -3.92 5.17 10.50
CA LEU A 19 -3.22 6.24 11.20
C LEU A 19 -4.14 7.45 11.43
N SER A 20 -4.91 7.85 10.42
CA SER A 20 -5.89 8.93 10.51
C SER A 20 -6.97 8.60 11.54
N ALA A 21 -7.46 7.37 11.57
CA ALA A 21 -8.43 6.93 12.57
C ALA A 21 -7.83 6.95 13.99
N ASN A 22 -6.58 6.55 14.15
CA ASN A 22 -5.89 6.60 15.44
C ASN A 22 -5.73 8.04 15.94
N ILE A 23 -5.36 8.97 15.05
CA ILE A 23 -5.24 10.40 15.37
C ILE A 23 -6.61 10.98 15.75
N ALA A 24 -7.64 10.69 14.97
CA ALA A 24 -8.98 11.22 15.21
C ALA A 24 -9.60 10.73 16.53
N ASN A 25 -9.24 9.53 16.98
CA ASN A 25 -9.75 8.92 18.20
C ASN A 25 -8.74 8.97 19.36
N TRP A 26 -7.65 9.72 19.22
CA TRP A 26 -6.56 9.76 20.20
C TRP A 26 -7.05 10.16 21.60
N ASP A 27 -7.98 11.10 21.67
CA ASP A 27 -8.55 11.59 22.93
C ASP A 27 -9.83 10.85 23.36
N THR A 28 -10.21 9.76 22.68
CA THR A 28 -11.38 8.97 23.08
C THR A 28 -10.98 7.94 24.15
N PRO A 29 -11.57 7.98 25.37
CA PRO A 29 -11.22 7.04 26.42
C PRO A 29 -11.42 5.59 25.99
N ASN A 30 -10.49 4.71 26.37
CA ASN A 30 -10.47 3.29 26.03
C ASN A 30 -10.23 2.95 24.54
N TYR A 31 -9.87 3.92 23.69
CA TYR A 31 -9.53 3.63 22.30
C TYR A 31 -8.23 2.85 22.16
N LYS A 32 -8.22 1.86 21.26
CA LYS A 32 -7.05 1.02 20.97
C LYS A 32 -6.59 1.28 19.56
N ALA A 33 -5.40 1.86 19.43
CA ALA A 33 -4.78 2.12 18.14
C ALA A 33 -4.54 0.81 17.36
N ARG A 34 -4.68 0.89 16.04
CA ARG A 34 -4.48 -0.24 15.11
C ARG A 34 -3.46 0.16 14.05
N ASP A 35 -2.58 -0.78 13.68
CA ASP A 35 -1.68 -0.63 12.52
C ASP A 35 -1.63 -1.94 11.72
N ILE A 36 -1.14 -1.85 10.49
CA ILE A 36 -0.81 -3.00 9.64
C ILE A 36 0.70 -3.04 9.41
N ASP A 37 1.28 -4.23 9.41
CA ASP A 37 2.66 -4.42 8.97
C ASP A 37 2.71 -4.35 7.44
N PHE A 38 3.00 -3.15 6.93
CA PHE A 38 3.08 -2.89 5.50
C PHE A 38 4.10 -3.79 4.79
N GLY A 39 5.25 -4.06 5.43
CA GLY A 39 6.30 -4.87 4.84
C GLY A 39 5.84 -6.31 4.68
N ALA A 40 5.33 -6.89 5.76
CA ALA A 40 4.83 -8.26 5.75
C ALA A 40 3.64 -8.43 4.79
N GLU A 41 2.71 -7.47 4.73
CA GLU A 41 1.56 -7.54 3.82
C GLU A 41 1.96 -7.36 2.35
N LEU A 42 2.91 -6.46 2.06
CA LEU A 42 3.43 -6.29 0.70
C LEU A 42 4.18 -7.54 0.24
N GLU A 43 5.05 -8.09 1.08
CA GLU A 43 5.76 -9.35 0.78
C GLU A 43 4.80 -10.51 0.57
N ARG A 44 3.79 -10.68 1.43
CA ARG A 44 2.75 -11.71 1.24
C ARG A 44 2.01 -11.54 -0.08
N ALA A 45 1.68 -10.31 -0.43
CA ALA A 45 0.95 -10.03 -1.66
C ALA A 45 1.83 -10.25 -2.91
N ILE A 46 3.12 -9.95 -2.85
CA ILE A 46 4.09 -10.28 -3.92
C ILE A 46 4.32 -11.79 -4.01
N ALA A 47 4.52 -12.46 -2.87
CA ALA A 47 4.76 -13.91 -2.79
C ALA A 47 3.53 -14.76 -3.13
N SER A 48 2.33 -14.16 -3.20
CA SER A 48 1.09 -14.85 -3.58
C SER A 48 1.06 -15.36 -5.03
N GLY A 49 2.12 -15.14 -5.81
CA GLY A 49 2.26 -15.62 -7.18
C GLY A 49 1.35 -14.91 -8.18
N LYS A 50 0.73 -13.79 -7.78
CA LYS A 50 0.01 -12.92 -8.70
C LYS A 50 0.98 -12.38 -9.76
N THR A 51 0.71 -12.68 -11.03
CA THR A 51 1.40 -12.03 -12.14
C THR A 51 0.97 -10.56 -12.18
N PHE A 52 1.86 -9.68 -11.76
CA PHE A 52 1.61 -8.24 -11.82
C PHE A 52 1.83 -7.73 -13.24
N ALA A 53 0.91 -6.90 -13.72
CA ALA A 53 1.09 -6.26 -15.02
C ALA A 53 2.24 -5.25 -14.97
N ARG A 54 3.09 -5.27 -16.01
CA ARG A 54 4.02 -4.17 -16.30
C ARG A 54 3.20 -2.93 -16.67
N ILE A 55 3.54 -1.81 -16.06
CA ILE A 55 2.97 -0.51 -16.44
C ILE A 55 3.75 0.01 -17.64
N THR A 56 3.04 0.35 -18.71
CA THR A 56 3.64 0.99 -19.89
C THR A 56 3.70 2.50 -19.68
N THR A 57 4.87 3.10 -19.86
CA THR A 57 5.01 4.57 -19.86
C THR A 57 4.50 5.11 -21.19
N THR A 58 3.63 6.11 -21.16
CA THR A 58 3.06 6.74 -22.36
C THR A 58 3.84 7.98 -22.80
N SER A 59 4.75 8.47 -21.97
CA SER A 59 5.58 9.64 -22.23
C SER A 59 6.99 9.40 -21.68
N PRO A 60 8.04 9.93 -22.33
CA PRO A 60 9.41 9.85 -21.84
C PRO A 60 9.63 10.53 -20.48
N ARG A 61 8.69 11.39 -20.05
CA ARG A 61 8.75 12.09 -18.74
C ARG A 61 8.07 11.32 -17.61
N HIS A 62 7.40 10.21 -17.91
CA HIS A 62 6.77 9.39 -16.88
C HIS A 62 7.84 8.61 -16.12
N LEU A 63 7.66 8.49 -14.81
CA LEU A 63 8.52 7.64 -13.99
C LEU A 63 8.34 6.20 -14.43
N GLU A 64 9.45 5.56 -14.78
CA GLU A 64 9.44 4.14 -15.14
C GLU A 64 9.12 3.32 -13.89
N ALA A 65 8.15 2.43 -13.99
CA ALA A 65 7.86 1.46 -12.94
C ALA A 65 8.99 0.40 -12.94
N ARG A 66 10.09 0.73 -12.27
CA ARG A 66 11.25 -0.15 -12.17
C ARG A 66 10.86 -1.35 -11.30
N SER A 67 10.86 -2.54 -11.90
CA SER A 67 10.66 -3.79 -11.16
C SER A 67 11.74 -3.90 -10.09
N ILE A 68 11.33 -4.03 -8.84
CA ILE A 68 12.20 -4.40 -7.70
C ILE A 68 12.23 -5.92 -7.61
#